data_AF-A0A180GD79-F1
#
_entry.id   AF-A0A180GD79-F1
#
_cell.length_a   1.000
_cell.length_b   1.000
_cell.length_c   1.000
_cell.angle_alpha   90.00
_cell.angle_beta   90.00
_cell.angle_gamma   90.00
#
_symmetry.space_group_name_H-M   'P 1'
#
loop_
_entity.id
_entity.type
_entity.pdbx_description
1 polymer ?
#
loop_
_entity_poly.entity_id
_entity_poly.type
_entity_poly.pdbx_seq_one_letter_code
_entity_poly.pdbx_strand_id
1 'polypeptide(L)'
;MGPEIHNTDFSSNSGETLVQNQSDAINPLFPGQLRKTLRQRVEVFEANDSTIRLKTDNNSAGSDNPEESLLQWITRPRVINSPFYSRSPQYYFRAASRQFFTPGETRVILDPSGFVSFYDRVQSLSQKRQAEGTSDGPRHAHRLHGISSRDVEKIKDRLVNVLARKNAERWRKESDRLDWRASVCTITQTYSKPLVELDYLLKRDDLSAIDRAAEVRGLTYGMIIPYVDFSSWNLSDPAWVDQNIMKCARGFTSGTYRASDLTESIQVIIGANEGSWDRLCSTIFSIFIQTIELSIPIDSLITPDPRLESEATSRASEWRQQTEKLMEWLGWSTWGRCDPPCKPDEMCLPPLWPASWMTGLPNLDNQFPVCSNGAWKRF
;
A
#
# COMPACT_ATOMS: atom_id res chain seq x y z
N MET A 1 -33.05 36.99 -27.30
CA MET A 1 -32.68 38.07 -26.36
C MET A 1 -31.34 37.74 -25.75
N GLY A 2 -30.25 38.25 -26.34
CA GLY A 2 -29.11 38.73 -25.53
C GLY A 2 -29.33 40.22 -25.26
N PRO A 3 -28.36 40.99 -24.73
CA PRO A 3 -27.02 40.69 -24.24
C PRO A 3 -26.87 41.07 -22.73
N GLU A 4 -25.71 41.01 -22.08
CA GLU A 4 -24.85 42.19 -21.93
C GLU A 4 -23.40 41.81 -21.58
N ILE A 5 -22.51 42.43 -22.36
CA ILE A 5 -21.06 42.40 -22.29
C ILE A 5 -20.68 43.70 -21.58
N HIS A 6 -19.93 43.61 -20.47
CA HIS A 6 -19.22 44.77 -19.95
C HIS A 6 -17.76 44.73 -20.39
N ASN A 7 -17.49 45.52 -21.43
CA ASN A 7 -16.16 46.04 -21.74
C ASN A 7 -15.83 47.17 -20.77
N THR A 8 -14.63 47.12 -20.19
CA THR A 8 -13.90 48.33 -19.79
C THR A 8 -12.47 48.17 -20.24
N ASP A 9 -12.17 48.81 -21.37
CA ASP A 9 -10.81 49.17 -21.79
C ASP A 9 -10.30 50.33 -20.93
N PHE A 10 -9.10 50.19 -20.39
CA PHE A 10 -8.18 51.32 -20.26
C PHE A 10 -6.78 50.88 -20.70
N SER A 11 -6.36 51.51 -21.78
CA SER A 11 -5.05 51.43 -22.41
C SER A 11 -4.01 52.29 -21.66
N SER A 12 -2.74 51.88 -21.80
CA SER A 12 -1.53 52.70 -21.87
C SER A 12 -0.62 52.83 -20.63
N ASN A 13 0.40 51.96 -20.65
CA ASN A 13 1.84 52.23 -20.50
C ASN A 13 2.42 52.82 -19.20
N SER A 14 3.26 52.02 -18.54
CA SER A 14 4.69 52.35 -18.36
C SER A 14 5.45 51.08 -17.98
N GLY A 15 6.62 50.89 -18.61
CA GLY A 15 7.26 49.58 -18.74
C GLY A 15 8.01 49.08 -17.52
N GLU A 16 8.02 47.75 -17.40
CA GLU A 16 9.08 46.99 -16.76
C GLU A 16 9.21 45.67 -17.52
N THR A 17 10.39 45.46 -18.11
CA THR A 17 10.77 44.26 -18.85
C THR A 17 10.79 43.05 -17.93
N LEU A 18 9.73 42.23 -17.98
CA LEU A 18 9.72 40.91 -17.35
C LEU A 18 10.31 39.88 -18.32
N VAL A 19 11.53 39.45 -18.04
CA VAL A 19 12.20 38.34 -18.71
C VAL A 19 11.39 37.07 -18.49
N GLN A 20 10.64 36.65 -19.51
CA GLN A 20 10.01 35.33 -19.58
C GLN A 20 11.09 34.28 -19.84
N ASN A 21 11.50 33.56 -18.80
CA ASN A 21 12.13 32.25 -18.95
C ASN A 21 11.06 31.27 -19.42
N GLN A 22 10.95 31.12 -20.74
CA GLN A 22 10.30 29.98 -21.38
C GLN A 22 11.22 28.76 -21.25
N SER A 23 10.82 27.82 -20.40
CA SER A 23 11.21 26.43 -20.52
C SER A 23 10.08 25.60 -19.93
N ASP A 24 9.56 24.68 -20.75
CA ASP A 24 8.67 23.54 -20.41
C ASP A 24 7.38 23.41 -21.24
N ALA A 25 7.42 23.81 -22.52
CA ALA A 25 6.49 23.29 -23.52
C ALA A 25 7.18 22.22 -24.39
N ILE A 26 6.94 20.94 -24.09
CA ILE A 26 7.45 19.81 -24.89
C ILE A 26 6.48 19.55 -26.05
N ASN A 27 6.93 19.81 -27.28
CA ASN A 27 6.25 19.44 -28.51
C ASN A 27 6.47 17.93 -28.82
N PRO A 28 5.46 17.18 -29.32
CA PRO A 28 5.55 15.72 -29.47
C PRO A 28 6.13 15.32 -30.83
N LEU A 29 7.26 14.59 -30.87
CA LEU A 29 7.86 14.11 -32.12
C LEU A 29 8.38 12.65 -32.06
N PHE A 30 7.81 11.85 -32.96
CA PHE A 30 8.24 10.62 -33.67
C PHE A 30 8.61 9.30 -32.95
N PRO A 31 8.10 8.13 -33.42
CA PRO A 31 8.20 6.84 -32.71
C PRO A 31 9.57 6.14 -32.78
N GLY A 32 10.41 6.45 -33.78
CA GLY A 32 11.68 5.74 -34.01
C GLY A 32 12.83 6.16 -33.09
N GLN A 33 12.83 7.41 -32.63
CA GLN A 33 13.87 7.95 -31.75
C GLN A 33 13.68 7.50 -30.30
N LEU A 34 12.44 7.27 -29.84
CA LEU A 34 12.15 6.92 -28.43
C LEU A 34 12.93 5.70 -27.95
N ARG A 35 13.14 4.69 -28.80
CA ARG A 35 13.82 3.43 -28.44
C ARG A 35 15.34 3.61 -28.28
N LYS A 36 15.96 4.45 -29.12
CA LYS A 36 17.39 4.80 -29.00
C LYS A 36 17.62 5.82 -27.88
N THR A 37 16.75 6.81 -27.75
CA THR A 37 16.87 7.86 -26.73
C THR A 37 16.55 7.34 -25.33
N LEU A 38 15.63 6.38 -25.15
CA LEU A 38 15.43 5.71 -23.86
C LEU A 38 16.59 4.77 -23.53
N ARG A 39 17.12 4.00 -24.49
CA ARG A 39 18.28 3.14 -24.23
C ARG A 39 19.53 3.98 -23.89
N GLN A 40 19.77 5.06 -24.63
CA GLN A 40 20.81 6.04 -24.29
C GLN A 40 20.53 6.80 -23.00
N ARG A 41 19.28 7.16 -22.65
CA ARG A 41 19.00 7.82 -21.36
C ARG A 41 19.11 6.88 -20.17
N VAL A 42 18.77 5.61 -20.35
CA VAL A 42 19.00 4.57 -19.33
C VAL A 42 20.50 4.29 -19.17
N GLU A 43 21.29 4.38 -20.26
CA GLU A 43 22.76 4.36 -20.21
C GLU A 43 23.36 5.67 -19.65
N VAL A 44 22.72 6.83 -19.79
CA VAL A 44 23.17 8.12 -19.21
C VAL A 44 22.93 8.20 -17.70
N PHE A 45 22.14 7.28 -17.12
CA PHE A 45 22.09 7.07 -15.67
C PHE A 45 23.08 5.99 -15.18
N GLU A 46 23.85 5.34 -16.07
CA GLU A 46 25.16 4.85 -15.66
C GLU A 46 26.05 6.07 -15.48
N ALA A 47 26.55 6.23 -14.26
CA ALA A 47 27.33 7.37 -13.79
C ALA A 47 28.42 7.76 -14.80
N ASN A 48 28.15 8.77 -15.63
CA ASN A 48 29.17 9.40 -16.46
C ASN A 48 29.27 10.87 -16.06
N ASP A 49 30.23 11.07 -15.16
CA ASP A 49 31.20 12.16 -15.19
C ASP A 49 30.66 13.59 -15.12
N SER A 50 30.09 13.93 -13.96
CA SER A 50 30.05 15.32 -13.50
C SER A 50 31.15 15.54 -12.46
N THR A 51 32.37 15.81 -12.95
CA THR A 51 33.44 16.59 -12.28
C THR A 51 33.55 16.39 -10.76
N ILE A 52 33.96 15.18 -10.39
CA ILE A 52 34.33 14.83 -9.02
C ILE A 52 35.70 15.48 -8.72
N ARG A 53 35.72 16.59 -7.96
CA ARG A 53 36.92 16.94 -7.18
C ARG A 53 36.93 16.05 -5.93
N LEU A 54 37.45 14.84 -6.08
CA LEU A 54 37.85 13.99 -4.96
C LEU A 54 38.90 14.77 -4.17
N LYS A 55 38.62 15.08 -2.91
CA LYS A 55 39.69 15.27 -1.94
C LYS A 55 40.37 13.91 -1.80
N THR A 56 41.55 13.79 -2.38
CA THR A 56 42.49 12.70 -2.10
C THR A 56 42.99 12.85 -0.67
N ASP A 57 42.25 12.27 0.27
CA ASP A 57 42.82 11.94 1.57
C ASP A 57 43.13 10.45 1.55
N ASN A 58 44.44 10.17 1.42
CA ASN A 58 45.00 8.83 1.51
C ASN A 58 44.67 8.19 2.88
N ASN A 59 44.37 6.90 2.82
CA ASN A 59 44.34 5.92 3.92
C ASN A 59 43.09 5.92 4.83
N SER A 60 42.09 5.10 4.48
CA SER A 60 41.79 3.87 5.23
C SER A 60 40.65 3.11 4.53
N ALA A 61 40.76 1.79 4.48
CA ALA A 61 39.68 0.91 4.07
C ALA A 61 38.59 0.92 5.17
N GLY A 62 37.63 1.82 5.04
CA GLY A 62 36.42 1.89 5.87
C GLY A 62 35.21 1.59 4.99
N SER A 63 34.28 0.79 5.49
CA SER A 63 33.09 0.37 4.74
C SER A 63 32.28 1.59 4.32
N ASP A 64 32.15 1.84 3.01
CA ASP A 64 31.31 2.92 2.49
C ASP A 64 29.86 2.71 2.95
N ASN A 65 29.45 3.49 3.95
CA ASN A 65 28.07 3.47 4.43
C ASN A 65 27.20 4.23 3.40
N PRO A 66 26.24 3.56 2.72
CA PRO A 66 25.40 4.22 1.72
C PRO A 66 24.60 5.41 2.27
N GLU A 67 24.43 5.51 3.59
CA GLU A 67 23.82 6.67 4.25
C GLU A 67 24.68 7.94 4.21
N GLU A 68 26.01 7.83 4.33
CA GLU A 68 26.93 8.97 4.22
C GLU A 68 26.96 9.54 2.81
N SER A 69 26.87 8.67 1.80
CA SER A 69 26.77 9.09 0.41
C SER A 69 25.50 9.91 0.15
N LEU A 70 24.32 9.52 0.65
CA LEU A 70 23.09 10.30 0.45
C LEU A 70 23.14 11.69 1.12
N LEU A 71 23.80 11.81 2.28
CA LEU A 71 23.93 13.08 2.98
C LEU A 71 24.81 14.09 2.24
N GLN A 72 25.85 13.62 1.53
CA GLN A 72 26.74 14.50 0.76
C GLN A 72 26.04 15.21 -0.41
N TRP A 73 24.96 14.64 -0.96
CA TRP A 73 24.23 15.22 -2.09
C TRP A 73 23.25 16.35 -1.69
N ILE A 74 23.06 16.60 -0.40
CA ILE A 74 22.17 17.68 0.10
C ILE A 74 22.99 18.85 0.64
N THR A 75 24.00 19.30 -0.10
CA THR A 75 24.64 20.60 0.19
C THR A 75 23.80 21.70 -0.44
N ARG A 76 22.91 22.32 0.37
CA ARG A 76 22.09 23.44 -0.12
C ARG A 76 22.95 24.68 -0.35
N PRO A 77 22.96 25.27 -1.56
CA PRO A 77 23.82 26.40 -1.89
C PRO A 77 23.37 27.75 -1.31
N ARG A 78 22.20 27.82 -0.64
CA ARG A 78 21.65 29.07 -0.11
C ARG A 78 21.36 28.96 1.38
N VAL A 79 21.75 30.00 2.12
CA VAL A 79 21.43 30.17 3.54
C VAL A 79 19.92 30.30 3.70
N ILE A 80 19.36 29.54 4.64
CA ILE A 80 17.93 29.54 4.91
C ILE A 80 17.63 30.63 5.94
N ASN A 81 17.01 31.72 5.48
CA ASN A 81 16.74 32.90 6.31
C ASN A 81 15.33 32.92 6.92
N SER A 82 14.55 31.85 6.74
CA SER A 82 13.19 31.80 7.31
C SER A 82 13.25 31.47 8.80
N PRO A 83 12.64 32.30 9.67
CA PRO A 83 12.57 32.00 11.11
C PRO A 83 11.75 30.73 11.40
N PHE A 84 10.94 30.28 10.43
CA PHE A 84 10.13 29.07 10.53
C PHE A 84 10.84 27.80 10.08
N TYR A 85 12.06 27.90 9.51
CA TYR A 85 12.80 26.73 9.04
C TYR A 85 13.06 25.72 10.16
N SER A 86 13.38 26.20 11.36
CA SER A 86 13.54 25.36 12.56
C SER A 86 12.29 24.54 12.93
N ARG A 87 11.11 24.95 12.47
CA ARG A 87 9.84 24.24 12.69
C ARG A 87 9.40 23.40 11.49
N SER A 88 10.10 23.49 10.34
CA SER A 88 9.68 22.81 9.13
C SER A 88 9.58 21.29 9.26
N PRO A 89 10.46 20.57 9.99
CA PRO A 89 10.30 19.13 10.17
C PRO A 89 8.97 18.78 10.86
N GLN A 90 8.60 19.52 11.91
CA GLN A 90 7.36 19.28 12.63
C GLN A 90 6.13 19.49 11.75
N TYR A 91 6.11 20.53 10.91
CA TYR A 91 5.05 20.76 9.95
C TYR A 91 5.00 19.70 8.85
N TYR A 92 6.17 19.25 8.37
CA TYR A 92 6.28 18.16 7.40
C TYR A 92 5.67 16.87 7.96
N PHE A 93 6.06 16.47 9.18
CA PHE A 93 5.53 15.28 9.83
C PHE A 93 4.03 15.35 10.07
N ARG A 94 3.53 16.52 10.49
CA ARG A 94 2.09 16.74 10.68
C ARG A 94 1.32 16.69 9.37
N ALA A 95 1.91 17.10 8.25
CA ALA A 95 1.32 16.97 6.94
C ALA A 95 1.35 15.50 6.46
N ALA A 96 2.47 14.81 6.67
CA ALA A 96 2.65 13.41 6.29
C ALA A 96 1.70 12.48 7.04
N SER A 97 1.52 12.65 8.35
CA SER A 97 0.61 11.83 9.16
C SER A 97 -0.84 11.92 8.71
N ARG A 98 -1.27 13.08 8.17
CA ARG A 98 -2.62 13.25 7.60
C ARG A 98 -2.84 12.46 6.31
N GLN A 99 -1.78 12.13 5.58
CA GLN A 99 -1.85 11.49 4.26
C GLN A 99 -1.42 10.02 4.28
N PHE A 100 -0.90 9.52 5.40
CA PHE A 100 -0.37 8.17 5.50
C PHE A 100 -1.48 7.10 5.53
N PHE A 101 -2.60 7.39 6.18
CA PHE A 101 -3.71 6.45 6.29
C PHE A 101 -4.56 6.44 5.03
N THR A 102 -5.08 5.25 4.67
CA THR A 102 -6.05 5.09 3.59
C THR A 102 -7.20 6.10 3.75
N PRO A 103 -7.60 6.84 2.69
CA PRO A 103 -7.23 6.66 1.28
C PRO A 103 -5.99 7.43 0.80
N GLY A 104 -5.30 8.17 1.68
CA GLY A 104 -4.15 9.01 1.32
C GLY A 104 -4.50 10.14 0.34
N GLU A 105 -3.60 10.43 -0.59
CA GLU A 105 -3.78 11.50 -1.60
C GLU A 105 -4.79 11.08 -2.69
N THR A 106 -5.97 11.70 -2.65
CA THR A 106 -7.09 11.35 -3.54
C THR A 106 -7.16 12.20 -4.80
N ARG A 107 -6.54 13.39 -4.82
CA ARG A 107 -6.58 14.33 -5.96
C ARG A 107 -5.76 13.86 -7.15
N VAL A 108 -4.78 12.99 -6.91
CA VAL A 108 -4.00 12.36 -7.97
C VAL A 108 -4.80 11.19 -8.54
N ILE A 109 -5.13 11.27 -9.82
CA ILE A 109 -5.77 10.20 -10.58
C ILE A 109 -4.68 9.35 -11.22
N LEU A 110 -4.55 8.12 -10.73
CA LEU A 110 -3.61 7.13 -11.23
C LEU A 110 -4.12 6.55 -12.56
N ASP A 111 -3.20 6.07 -13.40
CA ASP A 111 -3.51 5.28 -14.60
C ASP A 111 -3.05 3.84 -14.39
N PRO A 112 -3.91 2.97 -13.83
CA PRO A 112 -3.54 1.59 -13.49
C PRO A 112 -3.09 0.78 -14.70
N SER A 113 -3.57 1.14 -15.90
CA SER A 113 -3.20 0.46 -17.14
C SER A 113 -1.73 0.70 -17.52
N GLY A 114 -1.12 1.78 -17.02
CA GLY A 114 0.27 2.15 -17.26
C GLY A 114 1.25 1.69 -16.18
N PHE A 115 0.79 0.93 -15.18
CA PHE A 115 1.65 0.53 -14.07
C PHE A 115 2.66 -0.55 -14.48
N VAL A 116 3.88 -0.43 -13.97
CA VAL A 116 4.93 -1.46 -14.07
C VAL A 116 5.25 -1.91 -12.66
N SER A 117 5.00 -3.19 -12.38
CA SER A 117 5.24 -3.77 -11.06
C SER A 117 6.59 -4.48 -11.01
N PHE A 118 7.32 -4.26 -9.92
CA PHE A 118 8.51 -5.04 -9.58
C PHE A 118 8.19 -6.31 -8.78
N TYR A 119 6.92 -6.51 -8.38
CA TYR A 119 6.47 -7.66 -7.61
C TYR A 119 6.07 -8.84 -8.49
N ASP A 120 5.52 -8.56 -9.67
CA ASP A 120 5.06 -9.54 -10.64
C ASP A 120 6.14 -9.84 -11.69
N ARG A 121 6.26 -11.12 -12.09
CA ARG A 121 7.17 -11.61 -13.14
C ARG A 121 8.67 -11.32 -12.91
N VAL A 122 9.06 -11.08 -11.66
CA VAL A 122 10.45 -10.89 -11.22
C VAL A 122 10.85 -12.05 -10.30
N GLN A 123 11.29 -13.15 -10.92
CA GLN A 123 11.58 -14.39 -10.20
C GLN A 123 12.85 -14.28 -9.33
N SER A 124 13.85 -13.53 -9.78
CA SER A 124 15.14 -13.39 -9.08
C SER A 124 15.03 -12.80 -7.67
N LEU A 125 13.96 -12.06 -7.38
CA LEU A 125 13.72 -11.49 -6.06
C LEU A 125 12.75 -12.32 -5.20
N SER A 126 12.17 -13.40 -5.72
CA SER A 126 11.09 -14.11 -5.04
C SER A 126 11.54 -14.80 -3.75
N GLN A 127 12.63 -15.57 -3.79
CA GLN A 127 13.18 -16.23 -2.59
C GLN A 127 13.65 -15.21 -1.55
N LYS A 128 14.33 -14.15 -2.00
CA LYS A 128 14.79 -13.07 -1.14
C LYS A 128 13.61 -12.39 -0.42
N ARG A 129 12.53 -12.09 -1.15
CA ARG A 129 11.30 -11.50 -0.56
C ARG A 129 10.56 -12.45 0.37
N GLN A 130 10.62 -13.76 0.13
CA GLN A 130 10.06 -14.74 1.07
C GLN A 130 10.86 -14.78 2.38
N ALA A 131 12.19 -14.70 2.28
CA ALA A 131 13.06 -14.62 3.46
C ALA A 131 12.95 -13.26 4.18
N GLU A 132 12.81 -12.16 3.43
CA GLU A 132 12.65 -10.80 3.97
C GLU A 132 11.20 -10.46 4.35
N GLY A 133 10.23 -11.30 4.00
CA GLY A 133 8.82 -10.95 4.01
C GLY A 133 7.92 -12.13 4.31
N THR A 134 7.13 -11.97 5.38
CA THR A 134 6.05 -12.83 5.91
C THR A 134 6.38 -13.76 7.09
N SER A 135 7.63 -13.80 7.55
CA SER A 135 7.97 -14.32 8.90
C SER A 135 8.96 -13.44 9.67
N ASP A 136 9.86 -12.72 8.98
CA ASP A 136 10.99 -12.02 9.63
C ASP A 136 11.14 -10.53 9.27
N GLY A 137 10.24 -9.96 8.46
CA GLY A 137 10.32 -8.54 8.07
C GLY A 137 9.10 -7.97 7.31
N PRO A 138 8.89 -6.65 7.35
CA PRO A 138 7.74 -5.99 6.73
C PRO A 138 7.93 -5.78 5.22
N ARG A 139 6.86 -5.85 4.41
CA ARG A 139 6.94 -5.69 2.93
C ARG A 139 7.58 -4.38 2.46
N HIS A 140 7.60 -3.35 3.30
CA HIS A 140 8.29 -2.09 3.00
C HIS A 140 9.82 -2.22 3.03
N ALA A 141 10.37 -3.29 3.59
CA ALA A 141 11.79 -3.61 3.58
C ALA A 141 12.23 -4.24 2.26
N HIS A 142 11.31 -4.71 1.41
CA HIS A 142 11.66 -5.26 0.10
C HIS A 142 12.42 -4.22 -0.73
N ARG A 143 13.61 -4.61 -1.20
CA ARG A 143 14.44 -3.81 -2.10
C ARG A 143 14.61 -4.52 -3.45
N LEU A 144 15.08 -3.76 -4.44
CA LEU A 144 15.47 -4.31 -5.74
C LEU A 144 16.91 -4.86 -5.75
N HIS A 145 17.64 -4.74 -4.64
CA HIS A 145 18.98 -5.26 -4.51
C HIS A 145 19.00 -6.78 -4.72
N GLY A 146 19.87 -7.27 -5.61
CA GLY A 146 19.95 -8.69 -6.00
C GLY A 146 19.06 -9.07 -7.19
N ILE A 147 18.40 -8.11 -7.85
CA ILE A 147 17.65 -8.38 -9.09
C ILE A 147 18.60 -8.85 -10.20
N SER A 148 18.23 -9.90 -10.92
CA SER A 148 19.04 -10.40 -12.04
C SER A 148 18.97 -9.47 -13.25
N SER A 149 20.04 -9.41 -14.04
CA SER A 149 20.07 -8.64 -15.30
C SER A 149 18.95 -9.07 -16.27
N ARG A 150 18.59 -10.36 -16.26
CA ARG A 150 17.47 -10.88 -17.06
C ARG A 150 16.14 -10.25 -16.66
N ASP A 151 15.85 -10.16 -15.36
CA ASP A 151 14.61 -9.56 -14.89
C ASP A 151 14.62 -8.04 -15.07
N VAL A 152 15.78 -7.38 -14.95
CA VAL A 152 15.93 -5.96 -15.31
C VAL A 152 15.53 -5.71 -16.76
N GLU A 153 16.05 -6.50 -17.70
CA GLU A 153 15.69 -6.35 -19.12
C GLU A 153 14.20 -6.60 -19.38
N LYS A 154 13.58 -7.61 -18.74
CA LYS A 154 12.13 -7.82 -18.82
C LYS A 154 11.34 -6.59 -18.37
N ILE A 155 11.75 -5.95 -17.28
CA ILE A 155 11.06 -4.77 -16.75
C ILE A 155 11.24 -3.57 -17.70
N LYS A 156 12.45 -3.37 -18.24
CA LYS A 156 12.70 -2.34 -19.25
C LYS A 156 11.82 -2.56 -20.49
N ASP A 157 11.74 -3.78 -20.98
CA ASP A 157 10.89 -4.12 -22.14
C ASP A 157 9.41 -3.84 -21.86
N ARG A 158 8.91 -4.23 -20.67
CA ARG A 158 7.54 -3.91 -20.25
C ARG A 158 7.29 -2.40 -20.21
N LEU A 159 8.21 -1.64 -19.63
CA LEU A 159 8.12 -0.18 -19.58
C LEU A 159 8.07 0.43 -20.99
N VAL A 160 8.95 -0.01 -21.90
CA VAL A 160 8.97 0.47 -23.29
C VAL A 160 7.64 0.15 -23.99
N ASN A 161 7.09 -1.04 -23.79
CA ASN A 161 5.81 -1.44 -24.38
C ASN A 161 4.64 -0.59 -23.84
N VAL A 162 4.61 -0.32 -22.53
CA VAL A 162 3.61 0.56 -21.91
C VAL A 162 3.72 1.98 -22.48
N LEU A 163 4.92 2.54 -22.58
CA LEU A 163 5.16 3.88 -23.13
C LEU A 163 4.76 3.97 -24.61
N ALA A 164 5.10 2.96 -25.41
CA ALA A 164 4.72 2.91 -26.82
C ALA A 164 3.19 2.87 -26.99
N ARG A 165 2.51 2.02 -26.22
CA ARG A 165 1.04 1.95 -26.21
C ARG A 165 0.42 3.28 -25.78
N LYS A 166 0.87 3.87 -24.67
CA LYS A 166 0.35 5.13 -24.16
C LYS A 166 0.54 6.28 -25.14
N ASN A 167 1.68 6.34 -25.82
CA ASN A 167 1.89 7.30 -26.91
C ASN A 167 0.89 7.11 -28.06
N ALA A 168 0.64 5.86 -28.49
CA ALA A 168 -0.35 5.58 -29.53
C ALA A 168 -1.78 5.97 -29.10
N GLU A 169 -2.10 5.80 -27.82
CA GLU A 169 -3.35 6.23 -27.19
C GLU A 169 -3.41 7.74 -26.89
N ARG A 170 -2.37 8.52 -27.26
CA ARG A 170 -2.24 9.95 -26.93
C ARG A 170 -2.37 10.23 -25.43
N TRP A 171 -1.86 9.34 -24.60
CA TRP A 171 -1.90 9.44 -23.14
C TRP A 171 -3.32 9.59 -22.58
N ARG A 172 -4.32 9.08 -23.31
CA ARG A 172 -5.69 9.03 -22.81
C ARG A 172 -5.72 8.24 -21.51
N LYS A 173 -6.30 8.88 -20.50
CA LYS A 173 -6.73 8.23 -19.28
C LYS A 173 -8.12 7.70 -19.61
N GLU A 174 -8.25 6.38 -19.68
CA GLU A 174 -9.55 5.74 -19.84
C GLU A 174 -10.34 5.92 -18.54
N SER A 175 -11.03 7.06 -18.44
CA SER A 175 -11.80 7.48 -17.26
C SER A 175 -13.12 6.73 -17.11
N ASP A 176 -13.51 5.98 -18.13
CA ASP A 176 -14.67 5.09 -18.20
C ASP A 176 -14.37 3.68 -17.64
N ARG A 177 -13.12 3.40 -17.27
CA ARG A 177 -12.72 2.14 -16.64
C ARG A 177 -13.00 2.13 -15.13
N LEU A 178 -13.13 0.91 -14.61
CA LEU A 178 -13.23 0.62 -13.18
C LEU A 178 -12.13 1.34 -12.39
N ASP A 179 -12.52 2.07 -11.34
CA ASP A 179 -11.58 2.67 -10.40
C ASP A 179 -11.01 1.59 -9.48
N TRP A 180 -9.89 0.99 -9.90
CA TRP A 180 -9.16 -0.02 -9.14
C TRP A 180 -8.74 0.46 -7.74
N ARG A 181 -8.49 1.77 -7.57
CA ARG A 181 -8.19 2.33 -6.25
C ARG A 181 -9.44 2.30 -5.37
N ALA A 182 -10.59 2.68 -5.91
CA ALA A 182 -11.85 2.59 -5.19
C ALA A 182 -12.18 1.14 -4.80
N SER A 183 -11.94 0.16 -5.68
CA SER A 183 -12.11 -1.26 -5.36
C SER A 183 -11.26 -1.66 -4.15
N VAL A 184 -9.94 -1.40 -4.17
CA VAL A 184 -9.05 -1.74 -3.05
C VAL A 184 -9.46 -1.02 -1.76
N CYS A 185 -9.79 0.28 -1.84
CA CYS A 185 -10.21 1.06 -0.68
C CYS A 185 -11.50 0.51 -0.06
N THR A 186 -12.47 0.16 -0.90
CA THR A 186 -13.75 -0.43 -0.45
C THR A 186 -13.48 -1.71 0.32
N ILE A 187 -12.57 -2.55 -0.14
CA ILE A 187 -12.29 -3.83 0.51
C ILE A 187 -11.61 -3.62 1.86
N THR A 188 -10.60 -2.76 1.92
CA THR A 188 -9.97 -2.40 3.19
C THR A 188 -11.00 -1.83 4.16
N GLN A 189 -11.91 -0.96 3.71
CA GLN A 189 -12.95 -0.39 4.57
C GLN A 189 -13.96 -1.45 5.06
N THR A 190 -14.35 -2.38 4.20
CA THR A 190 -15.31 -3.45 4.52
C THR A 190 -14.76 -4.42 5.58
N TYR A 191 -13.50 -4.80 5.49
CA TYR A 191 -12.95 -5.89 6.31
C TYR A 191 -12.01 -5.45 7.44
N SER A 192 -11.50 -4.22 7.41
CA SER A 192 -10.53 -3.76 8.40
C SER A 192 -11.10 -3.77 9.81
N LYS A 193 -12.33 -3.28 9.99
CA LYS A 193 -13.01 -3.25 11.30
C LYS A 193 -13.45 -4.65 11.75
N PRO A 194 -14.13 -5.47 10.93
CA PRO A 194 -14.48 -6.84 11.32
C PRO A 194 -13.28 -7.70 11.74
N LEU A 195 -12.11 -7.53 11.12
CA LEU A 195 -10.89 -8.26 11.53
C LEU A 195 -10.39 -7.82 12.91
N VAL A 196 -10.45 -6.53 13.23
CA VAL A 196 -10.12 -6.02 14.57
C VAL A 196 -11.14 -6.51 15.61
N GLU A 197 -12.42 -6.56 15.24
CA GLU A 197 -13.48 -7.08 16.09
C GLU A 197 -13.30 -8.58 16.36
N LEU A 198 -12.91 -9.34 15.33
CA LEU A 198 -12.60 -10.76 15.46
C LEU A 198 -11.41 -10.99 16.39
N ASP A 199 -10.31 -10.25 16.21
CA ASP A 199 -9.14 -10.29 17.10
C ASP A 199 -9.50 -9.94 18.55
N TYR A 200 -10.34 -8.91 18.74
CA TYR A 200 -10.84 -8.52 20.06
C TYR A 200 -11.70 -9.62 20.70
N LEU A 201 -12.69 -10.17 19.98
CA LEU A 201 -13.55 -11.25 20.48
C LEU A 201 -12.74 -12.46 20.90
N LEU A 202 -11.73 -12.84 20.11
CA LEU A 202 -10.85 -13.97 20.40
C LEU A 202 -9.95 -13.76 21.65
N LYS A 203 -9.76 -12.51 22.08
CA LYS A 203 -8.95 -12.11 23.26
C LYS A 203 -9.80 -11.82 24.50
N ARG A 204 -11.12 -11.93 24.42
CA ARG A 204 -12.00 -11.73 25.57
C ARG A 204 -11.90 -12.90 26.54
N ASP A 205 -11.47 -12.58 27.75
CA ASP A 205 -11.38 -13.51 28.88
C ASP A 205 -12.61 -13.43 29.80
N ASP A 206 -13.51 -12.47 29.56
CA ASP A 206 -14.75 -12.27 30.32
C ASP A 206 -15.92 -13.14 29.82
N LEU A 207 -15.75 -13.82 28.69
CA LEU A 207 -16.72 -14.76 28.10
C LEU A 207 -16.28 -16.21 28.33
N SER A 208 -17.26 -17.12 28.43
CA SER A 208 -16.97 -18.55 28.26
C SER A 208 -16.43 -18.82 26.85
N ALA A 209 -15.65 -19.89 26.69
CA ALA A 209 -15.12 -20.26 25.39
C ALA A 209 -16.22 -20.59 24.38
N ILE A 210 -17.33 -21.19 24.84
CA ILE A 210 -18.49 -21.47 24.00
C ILE A 210 -19.19 -20.18 23.56
N ASP A 211 -19.45 -19.24 24.48
CA ASP A 211 -20.07 -17.95 24.13
C ASP A 211 -19.20 -17.19 23.13
N ARG A 212 -17.89 -17.14 23.39
CA ARG A 212 -16.91 -16.54 22.48
C ARG A 212 -16.93 -17.20 21.10
N ALA A 213 -17.01 -18.53 21.02
CA ALA A 213 -17.08 -19.24 19.75
C ALA A 213 -18.41 -18.99 19.00
N ALA A 214 -19.52 -18.80 19.71
CA ALA A 214 -20.80 -18.41 19.12
C ALA A 214 -20.74 -17.00 18.51
N GLU A 215 -20.14 -16.03 19.21
CA GLU A 215 -19.92 -14.68 18.69
C GLU A 215 -18.99 -14.69 17.46
N VAL A 216 -17.91 -15.48 17.49
CA VAL A 216 -17.00 -15.67 16.35
C VAL A 216 -17.74 -16.26 15.14
N ARG A 217 -18.64 -17.23 15.35
CA ARG A 217 -19.50 -17.77 14.28
C ARG A 217 -20.34 -16.65 13.64
N GLY A 218 -21.02 -15.85 14.45
CA GLY A 218 -21.87 -14.77 13.96
C GLY A 218 -21.08 -13.72 13.15
N LEU A 219 -19.93 -13.30 13.67
CA LEU A 219 -19.08 -12.31 13.00
C LEU A 219 -18.50 -12.85 11.68
N THR A 220 -17.92 -14.06 11.69
CA THR A 220 -17.34 -14.66 10.48
C THR A 220 -18.40 -14.96 9.44
N TYR A 221 -19.60 -15.38 9.84
CA TYR A 221 -20.76 -15.50 8.95
C TYR A 221 -21.11 -14.15 8.30
N GLY A 222 -21.20 -13.07 9.08
CA GLY A 222 -21.48 -11.72 8.58
C GLY A 222 -20.43 -11.20 7.59
N MET A 223 -19.16 -11.64 7.72
CA MET A 223 -18.08 -11.26 6.80
C MET A 223 -18.17 -11.94 5.43
N ILE A 224 -18.75 -13.15 5.36
CA ILE A 224 -18.78 -13.97 4.13
C ILE A 224 -20.15 -14.02 3.46
N ILE A 225 -21.23 -13.70 4.17
CA ILE A 225 -22.62 -13.82 3.69
C ILE A 225 -22.88 -13.23 2.29
N PRO A 226 -22.27 -12.10 1.86
CA PRO A 226 -22.56 -11.55 0.53
C PRO A 226 -22.10 -12.45 -0.63
N TYR A 227 -21.24 -13.43 -0.38
CA TYR A 227 -20.63 -14.28 -1.40
C TYR A 227 -21.03 -15.76 -1.30
N VAL A 228 -21.82 -16.10 -0.28
CA VAL A 228 -22.26 -17.48 -0.02
C VAL A 228 -23.51 -17.80 -0.82
N ASP A 229 -23.49 -18.96 -1.49
CA ASP A 229 -24.63 -19.53 -2.17
C ASP A 229 -25.39 -20.49 -1.25
N PHE A 230 -26.51 -20.00 -0.72
CA PHE A 230 -27.36 -20.77 0.18
C PHE A 230 -28.24 -21.80 -0.54
N SER A 231 -28.35 -21.76 -1.86
CA SER A 231 -29.21 -22.70 -2.60
C SER A 231 -28.69 -24.15 -2.59
N SER A 232 -27.38 -24.31 -2.38
CA SER A 232 -26.67 -25.59 -2.40
C SER A 232 -25.84 -25.81 -1.12
N TRP A 233 -26.27 -25.24 0.00
CA TRP A 233 -25.53 -25.26 1.27
C TRP A 233 -25.07 -26.67 1.68
N ASN A 234 -23.75 -26.88 1.63
CA ASN A 234 -23.15 -28.13 2.06
C ASN A 234 -21.70 -27.90 2.55
N LEU A 235 -21.53 -27.75 3.86
CA LEU A 235 -20.21 -27.54 4.48
C LEU A 235 -19.29 -28.76 4.39
N SER A 236 -19.86 -29.96 4.15
CA SER A 236 -19.09 -31.19 4.01
C SER A 236 -18.59 -31.43 2.58
N ASP A 237 -19.05 -30.64 1.61
CA ASP A 237 -18.59 -30.71 0.22
C ASP A 237 -17.45 -29.71 -0.02
N PRO A 238 -16.20 -30.18 -0.23
CA PRO A 238 -15.07 -29.30 -0.52
C PRO A 238 -15.30 -28.43 -1.75
N ALA A 239 -16.01 -28.92 -2.77
CA ALA A 239 -16.26 -28.16 -3.99
C ALA A 239 -17.19 -26.97 -3.73
N TRP A 240 -18.17 -27.14 -2.84
CA TRP A 240 -19.03 -26.03 -2.39
C TRP A 240 -18.21 -24.99 -1.63
N VAL A 241 -17.35 -25.41 -0.71
CA VAL A 241 -16.47 -24.50 0.06
C VAL A 241 -15.56 -23.71 -0.89
N ASP A 242 -14.84 -24.40 -1.77
CA ASP A 242 -13.91 -23.79 -2.72
C ASP A 242 -14.62 -22.82 -3.67
N GLN A 243 -15.83 -23.16 -4.13
CA GLN A 243 -16.62 -22.28 -5.00
C GLN A 243 -17.01 -20.98 -4.29
N ASN A 244 -17.40 -21.04 -3.01
CA ASN A 244 -17.80 -19.87 -2.25
C ASN A 244 -16.60 -19.00 -1.85
N ILE A 245 -15.45 -19.62 -1.53
CA ILE A 245 -14.18 -18.91 -1.36
C ILE A 245 -13.80 -18.17 -2.65
N MET A 246 -13.89 -18.84 -3.82
CA MET A 246 -13.61 -18.23 -5.11
C MET A 246 -14.57 -17.08 -5.43
N LYS A 247 -15.86 -17.21 -5.12
CA LYS A 247 -16.85 -16.11 -5.26
C LYS A 247 -16.48 -14.91 -4.38
N CYS A 248 -16.05 -15.17 -3.15
CA CYS A 248 -15.59 -14.13 -2.22
C CYS A 248 -14.31 -13.44 -2.74
N ALA A 249 -13.32 -14.22 -3.17
CA ALA A 249 -12.06 -13.71 -3.70
C ALA A 249 -12.24 -12.82 -4.94
N ARG A 250 -13.23 -13.16 -5.77
CA ARG A 250 -13.58 -12.44 -7.02
C ARG A 250 -14.72 -11.44 -6.86
N GLY A 251 -15.25 -11.25 -5.65
CA GLY A 251 -16.44 -10.44 -5.42
C GLY A 251 -16.29 -8.99 -5.90
N PHE A 252 -15.06 -8.46 -5.88
CA PHE A 252 -14.75 -7.08 -6.25
C PHE A 252 -14.17 -6.92 -7.68
N THR A 253 -13.92 -8.03 -8.38
CA THR A 253 -13.30 -8.04 -9.71
C THR A 253 -14.22 -8.67 -10.76
N SER A 254 -15.05 -9.63 -10.39
CA SER A 254 -15.95 -10.33 -11.31
C SER A 254 -16.94 -9.38 -11.98
N GLY A 255 -17.11 -9.53 -13.30
CA GLY A 255 -18.06 -8.73 -14.09
C GLY A 255 -17.69 -7.25 -14.28
N THR A 256 -16.53 -6.80 -13.78
CA THR A 256 -16.15 -5.38 -13.79
C THR A 256 -15.32 -4.94 -15.01
N TYR A 257 -14.91 -5.87 -15.87
CA TYR A 257 -14.05 -5.59 -17.03
C TYR A 257 -14.41 -6.45 -18.25
N ARG A 258 -14.10 -5.94 -19.45
CA ARG A 258 -14.14 -6.73 -20.69
C ARG A 258 -12.74 -7.27 -20.99
N ALA A 259 -12.67 -8.42 -21.68
CA ALA A 259 -11.38 -9.01 -22.07
C ALA A 259 -10.53 -8.06 -22.94
N SER A 260 -11.18 -7.20 -23.74
CA SER A 260 -10.53 -6.16 -24.54
C SER A 260 -9.79 -5.10 -23.71
N ASP A 261 -10.17 -4.94 -22.43
CA ASP A 261 -9.71 -3.85 -21.58
C ASP A 261 -8.53 -4.28 -20.69
N LEU A 262 -8.16 -5.56 -20.76
CA LEU A 262 -7.12 -6.15 -19.93
C LEU A 262 -5.73 -5.87 -20.51
N THR A 263 -5.08 -4.82 -20.02
CA THR A 263 -3.64 -4.68 -20.17
C THR A 263 -2.91 -5.62 -19.20
N GLU A 264 -1.64 -5.91 -19.48
CA GLU A 264 -0.79 -6.68 -18.56
C GLU A 264 -0.80 -6.07 -17.15
N SER A 265 -0.74 -4.75 -17.04
CA SER A 265 -0.79 -4.02 -15.76
C SER A 265 -2.11 -4.26 -15.01
N ILE A 266 -3.24 -4.25 -15.71
CA ILE A 266 -4.56 -4.53 -15.12
C ILE A 266 -4.64 -5.98 -14.64
N GLN A 267 -4.12 -6.93 -15.41
CA GLN A 267 -4.09 -8.35 -15.00
C GLN A 267 -3.30 -8.55 -13.70
N VAL A 268 -2.18 -7.83 -13.53
CA VAL A 268 -1.40 -7.87 -12.28
C VAL A 268 -2.22 -7.34 -11.11
N ILE A 269 -2.95 -6.25 -11.30
CA ILE A 269 -3.81 -5.67 -10.26
C ILE A 269 -4.93 -6.63 -9.89
N ILE A 270 -5.61 -7.23 -10.87
CA ILE A 270 -6.66 -8.23 -10.64
C ILE A 270 -6.08 -9.41 -9.85
N GLY A 271 -4.98 -9.99 -10.31
CA GLY A 271 -4.35 -11.13 -9.64
C GLY A 271 -3.89 -10.81 -8.22
N ALA A 272 -3.35 -9.60 -7.99
CA ALA A 272 -2.96 -9.16 -6.64
C ALA A 272 -4.17 -8.97 -5.72
N ASN A 273 -5.29 -8.45 -6.25
CA ASN A 273 -6.55 -8.33 -5.52
C ASN A 273 -7.10 -9.72 -5.19
N GLU A 274 -7.42 -10.51 -6.22
CA GLU A 274 -8.02 -11.85 -6.05
C GLU A 274 -7.15 -12.75 -5.16
N GLY A 275 -5.82 -12.71 -5.28
CA GLY A 275 -4.94 -13.49 -4.41
C GLY A 275 -4.91 -13.01 -2.95
N SER A 276 -5.04 -11.69 -2.71
CA SER A 276 -5.15 -11.16 -1.34
C SER A 276 -6.48 -11.52 -0.69
N TRP A 277 -7.55 -11.50 -1.50
CA TRP A 277 -8.90 -11.84 -1.06
C TRP A 277 -9.10 -13.33 -0.89
N ASP A 278 -8.51 -14.15 -1.74
CA ASP A 278 -8.48 -15.59 -1.55
C ASP A 278 -7.93 -15.99 -0.18
N ARG A 279 -6.81 -15.39 0.24
CA ARG A 279 -6.24 -15.63 1.57
C ARG A 279 -7.17 -15.20 2.70
N LEU A 280 -7.75 -14.00 2.61
CA LEU A 280 -8.69 -13.48 3.60
C LEU A 280 -9.94 -14.36 3.68
N CYS A 281 -10.61 -14.56 2.54
CA CYS A 281 -11.84 -15.35 2.44
C CYS A 281 -11.60 -16.78 2.93
N SER A 282 -10.51 -17.44 2.51
CA SER A 282 -10.18 -18.79 2.96
C SER A 282 -10.00 -18.88 4.47
N THR A 283 -9.31 -17.91 5.09
CA THR A 283 -9.14 -17.88 6.55
C THR A 283 -10.48 -17.69 7.26
N ILE A 284 -11.30 -16.73 6.83
CA ILE A 284 -12.60 -16.46 7.46
C ILE A 284 -13.57 -17.63 7.27
N PHE A 285 -13.64 -18.21 6.07
CA PHE A 285 -14.45 -19.42 5.81
C PHE A 285 -13.98 -20.60 6.67
N SER A 286 -12.67 -20.80 6.82
CA SER A 286 -12.14 -21.89 7.64
C SER A 286 -12.53 -21.73 9.12
N ILE A 287 -12.41 -20.52 9.67
CA ILE A 287 -12.86 -20.23 11.04
C ILE A 287 -14.38 -20.47 11.16
N PHE A 288 -15.17 -19.94 10.21
CA PHE A 288 -16.62 -20.13 10.20
C PHE A 288 -17.00 -21.62 10.20
N ILE A 289 -16.44 -22.44 9.30
CA ILE A 289 -16.72 -23.88 9.23
C ILE A 289 -16.39 -24.57 10.57
N GLN A 290 -15.22 -24.29 11.14
CA GLN A 290 -14.82 -24.87 12.43
C GLN A 290 -15.76 -24.47 13.57
N THR A 291 -16.32 -23.24 13.55
CA THR A 291 -17.32 -22.86 14.54
C THR A 291 -18.62 -23.66 14.39
N ILE A 292 -18.98 -24.09 13.18
CA ILE A 292 -20.15 -24.95 12.93
C ILE A 292 -19.86 -26.39 13.38
N GLU A 293 -18.65 -26.89 13.16
CA GLU A 293 -18.22 -28.23 13.61
C GLU A 293 -18.35 -28.41 15.13
N LEU A 294 -18.11 -27.34 15.92
CA LEU A 294 -18.33 -27.34 17.37
C LEU A 294 -19.80 -27.56 17.77
N SER A 295 -20.74 -27.54 16.82
CA SER A 295 -22.16 -27.87 17.06
C SER A 295 -22.82 -27.02 18.16
N ILE A 296 -22.31 -25.81 18.40
CA ILE A 296 -22.86 -24.87 19.39
C ILE A 296 -24.30 -24.50 19.00
N PRO A 297 -25.29 -24.55 19.91
CA PRO A 297 -26.67 -24.16 19.61
C PRO A 297 -26.80 -22.70 19.16
N ILE A 298 -27.75 -22.41 18.27
CA ILE A 298 -28.00 -21.07 17.73
C ILE A 298 -28.79 -20.18 18.71
N ASP A 299 -29.66 -20.78 19.54
CA ASP A 299 -30.52 -20.04 20.47
C ASP A 299 -30.56 -20.68 21.87
N SER A 300 -30.37 -19.82 22.87
CA SER A 300 -30.78 -19.89 24.28
C SER A 300 -30.25 -21.04 25.16
N LEU A 301 -29.42 -20.63 26.12
CA LEU A 301 -28.87 -21.41 27.25
C LEU A 301 -27.97 -22.56 26.81
N ILE A 302 -26.75 -22.18 26.38
CA ILE A 302 -25.61 -23.10 26.34
C ILE A 302 -25.55 -23.77 27.71
N THR A 303 -25.86 -25.06 27.73
CA THR A 303 -25.70 -25.85 28.94
C THR A 303 -24.20 -25.97 29.17
N PRO A 304 -23.68 -25.69 30.38
CA PRO A 304 -22.25 -25.81 30.65
C PRO A 304 -21.77 -27.24 30.36
N ASP A 305 -21.07 -27.42 29.25
CA ASP A 305 -20.43 -28.68 28.89
C ASP A 305 -18.91 -28.48 28.97
N PRO A 306 -18.22 -29.09 29.96
CA PRO A 306 -16.79 -28.92 30.14
C PRO A 306 -15.96 -29.47 28.98
N ARG A 307 -16.47 -30.46 28.23
CA ARG A 307 -15.78 -30.98 27.04
C ARG A 307 -15.84 -29.99 25.91
N LEU A 308 -17.03 -29.48 25.62
CA LEU A 308 -17.24 -28.47 24.60
C LEU A 308 -16.49 -27.17 24.93
N GLU A 309 -16.45 -26.77 26.19
CA GLU A 309 -15.69 -25.60 26.67
C GLU A 309 -14.18 -25.76 26.43
N SER A 310 -13.63 -26.95 26.71
CA SER A 310 -12.23 -27.28 26.43
C SER A 310 -11.92 -27.26 24.93
N GLU A 311 -12.80 -27.84 24.11
CA GLU A 311 -12.64 -27.85 22.66
C GLU A 311 -12.72 -26.44 22.07
N ALA A 312 -13.73 -25.66 22.47
CA ALA A 312 -13.89 -24.26 22.09
C ALA A 312 -12.69 -23.41 22.51
N THR A 313 -12.09 -23.69 23.67
CA THR A 313 -10.85 -23.03 24.12
C THR A 313 -9.68 -23.32 23.19
N SER A 314 -9.49 -24.59 22.83
CA SER A 314 -8.44 -25.00 21.88
C SER A 314 -8.62 -24.32 20.53
N ARG A 315 -9.85 -24.36 19.98
CA ARG A 315 -10.18 -23.73 18.69
C ARG A 315 -10.02 -22.21 18.71
N ALA A 316 -10.46 -21.53 19.77
CA ALA A 316 -10.29 -20.08 19.91
C ALA A 316 -8.81 -19.66 19.88
N SER A 317 -7.92 -20.44 20.50
CA SER A 317 -6.47 -20.20 20.44
C SER A 317 -5.92 -20.33 19.01
N GLU A 318 -6.37 -21.33 18.25
CA GLU A 318 -5.99 -21.51 16.85
C GLU A 318 -6.51 -20.37 15.96
N TRP A 319 -7.79 -20.00 16.10
CA TRP A 319 -8.41 -18.91 15.35
C TRP A 319 -7.74 -17.56 15.64
N ARG A 320 -7.33 -17.34 16.89
CA ARG A 320 -6.54 -16.16 17.27
C ARG A 320 -5.24 -16.10 16.50
N GLN A 321 -4.46 -17.17 16.50
CA GLN A 321 -3.19 -17.22 15.77
C GLN A 321 -3.40 -17.05 14.25
N GLN A 322 -4.46 -17.63 13.69
CA GLN A 322 -4.81 -17.47 12.27
C GLN A 322 -5.17 -16.02 11.94
N THR A 323 -5.95 -15.36 12.81
CA THR A 323 -6.37 -13.97 12.66
C THR A 323 -5.18 -13.01 12.79
N GLU A 324 -4.35 -13.18 13.82
CA GLU A 324 -3.13 -12.37 14.02
C GLU A 324 -2.18 -12.49 12.82
N LYS A 325 -1.92 -13.72 12.35
CA LYS A 325 -1.09 -13.97 11.14
C LYS A 325 -1.70 -13.37 9.87
N LEU A 326 -3.02 -13.43 9.72
CA LEU A 326 -3.71 -12.83 8.57
C LEU A 326 -3.57 -11.30 8.60
N MET A 327 -3.81 -10.68 9.75
CA MET A 327 -3.66 -9.23 9.93
C MET A 327 -2.21 -8.79 9.70
N GLU A 328 -1.23 -9.50 10.24
CA GLU A 328 0.18 -9.23 9.99
C GLU A 328 0.52 -9.34 8.49
N TRP A 329 0.05 -10.40 7.83
CA TRP A 329 0.27 -10.63 6.40
C TRP A 329 -0.36 -9.56 5.50
N LEU A 330 -1.57 -9.11 5.85
CA LEU A 330 -2.29 -8.03 5.15
C LEU A 330 -1.60 -6.68 5.36
N GLY A 331 -1.14 -6.41 6.58
CA GLY A 331 -0.36 -5.23 6.92
C GLY A 331 -1.05 -3.90 6.59
N TRP A 332 -2.37 -3.82 6.74
CA TRP A 332 -3.13 -2.63 6.37
C TRP A 332 -2.81 -1.43 7.24
N SER A 333 -2.61 -0.27 6.59
CA SER A 333 -2.33 1.00 7.27
C SER A 333 -3.46 1.45 8.19
N THR A 334 -4.69 0.96 7.98
CA THR A 334 -5.85 1.27 8.85
C THR A 334 -5.68 0.80 10.29
N TRP A 335 -4.83 -0.20 10.54
CA TRP A 335 -4.55 -0.70 11.89
C TRP A 335 -3.36 -0.02 12.54
N GLY A 336 -2.51 0.62 11.74
CA GLY A 336 -1.43 1.46 12.25
C GLY A 336 -2.01 2.73 12.86
N ARG A 337 -2.61 2.66 14.04
CA ARG A 337 -3.05 3.84 14.78
C ARG A 337 -2.33 3.87 16.11
N CYS A 338 -2.18 5.08 16.66
CA CYS A 338 -1.68 5.21 18.01
C CYS A 338 -2.78 4.77 18.98
N ASP A 339 -2.46 3.74 19.76
CA ASP A 339 -3.33 3.20 20.80
C ASP A 339 -2.53 3.11 22.11
N PRO A 340 -2.86 3.90 23.14
CA PRO A 340 -3.99 4.85 23.21
C PRO A 340 -3.84 6.04 22.25
N PRO A 341 -4.94 6.77 21.96
CA PRO A 341 -4.88 8.00 21.17
C PRO A 341 -3.91 9.01 21.77
N CYS A 342 -3.15 9.68 20.91
CA CYS A 342 -2.18 10.68 21.32
C CYS A 342 -2.84 11.86 22.05
N LYS A 343 -2.08 12.48 22.98
CA LYS A 343 -2.51 13.71 23.66
C LYS A 343 -2.68 14.87 22.67
N PRO A 344 -3.40 15.96 23.04
CA PRO A 344 -3.60 17.10 22.16
C PRO A 344 -2.31 17.78 21.66
N ASP A 345 -1.21 17.67 22.40
CA ASP A 345 0.13 18.18 22.07
C ASP A 345 1.01 17.17 21.30
N GLU A 346 0.53 15.94 21.15
CA GLU A 346 1.21 14.85 20.47
C GLU A 346 0.61 14.61 19.07
N MET A 347 1.43 14.08 18.17
CA MET A 347 0.97 13.60 16.86
C MET A 347 1.30 12.12 16.69
N CYS A 348 0.39 11.41 16.04
CA CYS A 348 0.58 10.02 15.68
C CYS A 348 1.47 9.94 14.43
N LEU A 349 2.71 9.53 14.61
CA LEU A 349 3.72 9.54 13.54
C LEU A 349 3.82 8.19 12.86
N PRO A 350 3.53 8.09 11.55
CA PRO A 350 3.77 6.86 10.82
C PRO A 350 5.27 6.59 10.63
N PRO A 351 5.65 5.33 10.33
CA PRO A 351 6.99 5.03 9.87
C PRO A 351 7.25 5.77 8.55
N LEU A 352 8.17 6.75 8.58
CA LEU A 352 8.48 7.60 7.43
C LEU A 352 9.94 7.40 7.01
N TRP A 353 10.16 7.30 5.71
CA TRP A 353 11.48 7.21 5.09
C TRP A 353 11.80 8.50 4.31
N PRO A 354 13.08 8.95 4.24
CA PRO A 354 14.24 8.45 4.97
C PRO A 354 14.27 8.96 6.42
N ALA A 355 14.80 8.17 7.35
CA ALA A 355 15.09 8.62 8.72
C ALA A 355 16.46 9.30 8.83
N SER A 356 17.37 9.02 7.90
CA SER A 356 18.80 9.37 7.96
C SER A 356 19.12 10.86 7.86
N TRP A 357 18.24 11.68 7.29
CA TRP A 357 18.41 13.15 7.26
C TRP A 357 17.95 13.84 8.56
N MET A 358 17.53 13.07 9.57
CA MET A 358 16.95 13.58 10.82
C MET A 358 17.48 12.80 12.03
N THR A 359 18.62 13.25 12.57
CA THR A 359 19.19 12.78 13.83
C THR A 359 18.27 13.12 15.02
N GLY A 360 17.94 12.13 15.86
CA GLY A 360 17.15 12.31 17.09
C GLY A 360 15.70 11.80 17.06
N LEU A 361 15.26 11.19 15.96
CA LEU A 361 14.05 10.36 15.96
C LEU A 361 14.34 9.04 16.71
N PRO A 362 13.36 8.45 17.44
CA PRO A 362 13.46 7.06 17.85
C PRO A 362 13.71 6.18 16.62
N ASN A 363 14.29 5.00 16.80
CA ASN A 363 14.46 4.04 15.70
C ASN A 363 13.08 3.66 15.15
N LEU A 364 12.62 4.39 14.13
CA LEU A 364 11.31 4.26 13.50
C LEU A 364 11.26 3.11 12.50
N ASP A 365 12.38 2.41 12.30
CA ASP A 365 12.49 1.37 11.27
C ASP A 365 11.59 0.17 11.56
N ASN A 366 11.19 -0.04 12.83
CA ASN A 366 10.38 -1.20 13.25
C ASN A 366 9.16 -0.86 14.13
N GLN A 367 8.82 0.41 14.37
CA GLN A 367 7.67 0.77 15.22
C GLN A 367 6.51 1.37 14.41
N PHE A 368 5.37 0.67 14.50
CA PHE A 368 4.02 1.16 14.20
C PHE A 368 3.78 2.52 14.88
N PRO A 369 2.84 3.33 14.38
CA PRO A 369 2.90 4.75 14.61
C PRO A 369 2.95 5.13 16.08
N VAL A 370 3.88 6.02 16.41
CA VAL A 370 4.16 6.44 17.79
C VAL A 370 3.64 7.84 18.05
N CYS A 371 3.11 8.06 19.25
CA CYS A 371 2.81 9.41 19.71
C CYS A 371 4.12 10.14 20.00
N SER A 372 4.29 11.30 19.37
CA SER A 372 5.43 12.17 19.66
C SER A 372 4.99 13.61 19.86
N ASN A 373 5.52 14.20 20.93
CA ASN A 373 5.58 15.64 21.12
C ASN A 373 6.59 16.17 20.10
N GLY A 374 6.11 16.79 19.02
CA GLY A 374 6.94 17.27 17.91
C GLY A 374 8.03 18.31 18.22
N ALA A 375 8.36 18.51 19.50
CA ALA A 375 9.52 19.21 20.02
C ALA A 375 10.80 18.39 19.81
N TRP A 376 11.15 18.12 18.56
CA TRP A 376 12.42 17.51 18.21
C TRP A 376 13.56 18.49 18.49
N LYS A 377 14.59 18.03 19.23
CA LYS A 377 15.77 18.86 19.51
C LYS A 377 16.51 19.17 18.19
N ARG A 378 16.94 20.42 18.10
CA ARG A 378 17.52 21.13 16.94
C ARG A 378 18.69 20.41 16.26
N PHE A 379 18.90 20.77 15.00
CA PHE A 379 20.21 21.24 14.52
C PHE A 379 20.09 22.72 14.14
#